data_AF-A0A935N217-F1
#
_entry.id   AF-A0A935N217-F1
#
_cell.length_a   1.000
_cell.length_b   1.000
_cell.length_c   1.000
_cell.angle_alpha   90.00
_cell.angle_beta   90.00
_cell.angle_gamma   90.00
#
_symmetry.space_group_name_H-M   'P 1'
#
loop_
_entity.id
_entity.type
_entity.pdbx_description
1 polymer ?
#
loop_
_entity_poly.entity_id
_entity_poly.type
_entity_poly.pdbx_seq_one_letter_code
_entity_poly.pdbx_strand_id
1 'polypeptide(L)' 'MNAPKILPWMARRAGIDDQHALRLWQRAVDESEKSQGCKDGANYHAEVMTRFIDAISASA' A
#
# COMPACT_ATOMS: atom_id res chain seq x y z
N MET A 1 2.46 -7.26 6.32
CA MET A 1 2.88 -7.69 4.95
C MET A 1 4.18 -6.97 4.56
N ASN A 2 5.16 -7.64 3.94
CA ASN A 2 6.37 -6.96 3.45
C ASN A 2 6.06 -6.03 2.28
N ALA A 3 6.77 -4.90 2.20
CA ALA A 3 6.64 -3.99 1.07
C ALA A 3 7.00 -4.69 -0.25
N PRO A 4 6.17 -4.55 -1.30
CA PRO A 4 6.43 -5.22 -2.55
C PRO A 4 7.65 -4.60 -3.23
N LYS A 5 8.46 -5.41 -3.90
CA LYS A 5 9.70 -4.94 -4.58
C LYS A 5 9.44 -3.89 -5.67
N ILE A 6 8.21 -3.81 -6.16
CA ILE A 6 7.77 -2.83 -7.16
C ILE A 6 7.40 -1.46 -6.55
N LEU A 7 7.39 -1.33 -5.22
CA LEU A 7 6.99 -0.12 -4.52
C LEU A 7 7.82 1.12 -4.92
N PRO A 8 9.17 1.05 -5.04
CA PRO A 8 9.96 2.18 -5.52
C PRO A 8 9.61 2.60 -6.95
N TRP A 9 9.23 1.64 -7.81
CA TRP A 9 8.78 1.95 -9.18
C TRP A 9 7.42 2.67 -9.18
N MET A 10 6.49 2.25 -8.32
CA MET A 10 5.19 2.92 -8.14
C MET A 10 5.35 4.33 -7.59
N ALA A 11 6.25 4.53 -6.62
CA ALA A 11 6.56 5.84 -6.04
C ALA A 11 7.02 6.84 -7.12
N ARG A 12 8.01 6.43 -7.93
CA ARG A 12 8.50 7.25 -9.05
C ARG A 12 7.42 7.55 -10.08
N ARG A 13 6.57 6.56 -10.39
CA ARG A 13 5.47 6.74 -11.35
C ARG A 13 4.45 7.78 -10.86
N ALA A 14 4.25 7.88 -9.55
CA ALA A 14 3.37 8.86 -8.94
C ALA A 14 4.07 10.18 -8.58
N GLY A 15 5.37 10.30 -8.82
CA GLY A 15 6.12 11.52 -8.49
C GLY A 15 6.35 11.73 -6.99
N ILE A 16 6.22 10.69 -6.17
CA ILE A 16 6.42 10.75 -4.71
C ILE A 16 7.73 10.07 -4.31
N ASP A 17 8.30 10.50 -3.18
CA ASP A 17 9.51 9.89 -2.63
C ASP A 17 9.28 8.45 -2.16
N ASP A 18 10.31 7.61 -2.26
CA ASP A 18 10.29 6.22 -1.81
C ASP A 18 9.90 6.10 -0.32
N GLN A 19 10.36 7.03 0.53
CA GLN A 19 9.95 7.07 1.94
C GLN A 19 8.47 7.43 2.13
N HIS A 20 7.92 8.28 1.25
CA HIS A 20 6.51 8.65 1.31
C HIS A 20 5.64 7.46 0.89
N ALA A 21 6.01 6.79 -0.20
CA ALA A 21 5.37 5.55 -0.64
C ALA A 21 5.43 4.45 0.43
N LEU A 22 6.57 4.32 1.13
CA LEU A 22 6.71 3.34 2.21
C LEU A 22 5.74 3.62 3.37
N ARG A 23 5.56 4.88 3.76
CA ARG A 23 4.59 5.28 4.79
C ARG A 23 3.16 4.99 4.36
N LEU A 24 2.80 5.30 3.11
CA LEU A 24 1.47 5.02 2.55
C LEU A 24 1.20 3.51 2.52
N TRP A 25 2.21 2.71 2.16
CA TRP A 25 2.11 1.25 2.18
C TRP A 25 1.89 0.70 3.60
N GLN A 26 2.69 1.14 4.57
CA GLN A 26 2.53 0.74 5.96
C GLN A 26 1.14 1.09 6.48
N ARG A 27 0.64 2.28 6.14
CA ARG A 27 -0.71 2.70 6.50
C ARG A 27 -1.79 1.82 5.84
N ALA A 28 -1.66 1.51 4.56
CA ALA A 28 -2.61 0.63 3.85
C ALA A 28 -2.65 -0.77 4.47
N VAL A 29 -1.48 -1.32 4.84
CA VAL A 29 -1.36 -2.59 5.56
C VAL A 29 -2.09 -2.52 6.91
N ASP A 30 -1.79 -1.51 7.74
CA ASP A 30 -2.40 -1.36 9.07
C ASP A 30 -3.91 -1.20 9.00
N GLU A 31 -4.41 -0.41 8.04
CA GLU A 31 -5.85 -0.19 7.88
C GLU A 31 -6.57 -1.45 7.39
N SER A 32 -5.99 -2.19 6.45
CA SER A 32 -6.55 -3.47 6.01
C SER A 32 -6.47 -4.54 7.09
N GLU A 33 -5.43 -4.55 7.93
CA GLU A 33 -5.36 -5.47 9.09
C GLU A 33 -6.48 -5.19 10.08
N LYS A 34 -6.79 -3.92 10.34
CA LYS A 34 -7.92 -3.51 11.18
C LYS A 34 -9.27 -3.87 10.57
N SER A 35 -9.40 -3.77 9.24
CA SER A 35 -10.67 -4.06 8.55
C SER A 35 -10.97 -5.56 8.40
N GLN A 36 -9.99 -6.40 8.04
CA GLN A 36 -10.26 -7.83 7.79
C GLN A 36 -10.15 -8.72 9.03
N GLY A 37 -9.42 -8.31 10.07
CA GLY A 37 -9.22 -9.13 11.29
C GLY A 37 -8.46 -10.45 11.08
N CYS A 38 -8.24 -10.86 9.83
CA CYS A 38 -7.49 -12.04 9.41
C CYS A 38 -6.49 -11.61 8.33
N LYS A 39 -5.22 -12.03 8.49
CA LYS A 39 -4.12 -11.62 7.60
C LYS A 39 -3.89 -12.58 6.43
N ASP A 40 -4.82 -13.53 6.23
CA ASP A 40 -4.64 -14.63 5.28
C ASP A 40 -5.64 -14.56 4.13
N GLY A 41 -5.10 -14.51 2.91
CA GLY A 41 -5.86 -14.68 1.68
C GLY A 41 -5.54 -13.65 0.60
N ALA A 42 -5.77 -14.04 -0.65
CA ALA A 42 -5.64 -13.16 -1.81
C ALA A 42 -6.48 -11.87 -1.68
N ASN A 43 -7.61 -11.93 -0.95
CA ASN A 43 -8.47 -10.78 -0.68
C ASN A 43 -7.78 -9.72 0.18
N TYR A 44 -7.05 -10.12 1.23
CA TYR A 44 -6.29 -9.19 2.06
C TYR A 44 -5.21 -8.47 1.23
N HIS A 45 -4.46 -9.24 0.44
CA HIS A 45 -3.43 -8.69 -0.45
C HIS A 45 -4.02 -7.73 -1.50
N ALA A 46 -5.16 -8.07 -2.10
CA ALA A 46 -5.85 -7.22 -3.07
C ALA A 46 -6.36 -5.92 -2.40
N GLU A 47 -6.92 -6.01 -1.20
CA GLU A 47 -7.41 -4.83 -0.46
C GLU A 47 -6.27 -3.86 -0.12
N VAL A 48 -5.16 -4.37 0.42
CA VAL A 48 -3.98 -3.55 0.72
C VAL A 48 -3.47 -2.84 -0.54
N MET A 49 -3.43 -3.54 -1.68
CA MET A 49 -3.01 -2.95 -2.95
C MET A 49 -3.97 -1.87 -3.43
N THR A 50 -5.29 -2.10 -3.37
CA THR A 50 -6.30 -1.10 -3.73
C THR A 50 -6.16 0.16 -2.88
N ARG A 51 -6.10 0.02 -1.55
CA ARG A 51 -5.92 1.15 -0.63
C ARG A 51 -4.62 1.90 -0.88
N PHE A 52 -3.54 1.17 -1.17
CA PHE A 52 -2.27 1.78 -1.48
C PHE A 52 -2.31 2.60 -2.78
N ILE A 53 -2.92 2.07 -3.83
CA ILE A 53 -3.11 2.78 -5.11
C ILE A 53 -3.96 4.04 -4.90
N ASP A 54 -5.06 3.93 -4.15
CA ASP A 54 -5.91 5.08 -3.83
C ASP A 54 -5.13 6.14 -3.04
N ALA A 55 -4.35 5.73 -2.05
CA ALA A 55 -3.55 6.61 -1.21
C ALA A 55 -2.44 7.33 -2.00
N ILE A 56 -1.81 6.65 -2.96
CA ILE A 56 -0.85 7.25 -3.89
C ILE A 56 -1.54 8.23 -4.82
N SER A 57 -2.67 7.83 -5.43
CA SER A 57 -3.44 8.66 -6.35
C SER A 57 -3.93 9.95 -5.69
N ALA A 58 -4.30 9.89 -4.40
CA ALA A 58 -4.70 11.06 -3.63
C ALA A 58 -3.52 11.96 -3.18
N SER A 59 -2.28 11.47 -3.26
CA SER A 59 -1.07 12.19 -2.84
C SER A 59 -0.22 12.71 -4.00
N ALA A 60 -0.62 12.41 -5.25
CA ALA A 60 0.01 12.86 -6.50
C ALA A 60 -0.72 14.09 -7.07
#